data_AF-J0YYD7-F1
#
_entry.id   AF-J0YYD7-F1
#
_cell.length_a   1.000
_cell.length_b   1.000
_cell.length_c   1.000
_cell.angle_alpha   90.00
_cell.angle_beta   90.00
_cell.angle_gamma   90.00
#
_symmetry.space_group_name_H-M   'P 1'
#
loop_
_entity.id
_entity.type
_entity.pdbx_description
1 polymer ?
#
loop_
_entity_poly.entity_id
_entity_poly.type
_entity_poly.pdbx_seq_one_letter_code
_entity_poly.pdbx_strand_id
1 'polypeptide(L)'
;MKKIYTTPKTPAVSDLKKSYSPYRAPFIKTISLVSVAAFLSSASPVFACDTWGNIATYFGGGANILKSIAPTYIISGNVYRNVGSAFVAVNKELNDIYKQFQLISSDTFVQQNSAGTITIGALKGGSVVDFANNRREARVLSGVRNGALSPTSDQAVNGSQLYNLGTGVARSLGGGARYDTNGNWISPTFTVKVFDGSGRNTNKNYDNVADAFTGVNDSFTGLNKKIDTLFFYGQNNIVQQVGAGIIAIGARLDGYAVDIRNVRGEARTIVGVRGGVIDPTSTHAINGSQLYKFGTEVAKSFGGGAGYNGRGEWIAPTFTVKVFDKNGNEAEKEYENVADAFTGVSSSFTNLDKKIENIVVNAAGDSLVKQDTTGLITIGGKTSGTKVSIANVDNALRTLSGVKAG
;
A
#
# COMPACT_ATOMS: atom_id res chain seq x y z
N MET A 1 57.28 36.37 -15.30
CA MET A 1 58.69 35.95 -15.36
C MET A 1 58.83 34.75 -16.29
N LYS A 2 59.29 34.97 -17.52
CA LYS A 2 59.69 33.90 -18.46
C LYS A 2 61.14 33.53 -18.14
N LYS A 3 61.44 32.26 -17.86
CA LYS A 3 62.79 31.72 -17.98
C LYS A 3 62.80 30.65 -19.06
N ILE A 4 63.65 30.91 -20.05
CA ILE A 4 63.97 30.10 -21.22
C ILE A 4 65.11 29.17 -20.81
N TYR A 5 64.98 27.88 -21.12
CA TYR A 5 66.10 26.92 -21.29
C TYR A 5 65.61 25.86 -22.30
N THR A 6 65.76 26.08 -23.61
CA THR A 6 66.81 25.53 -24.49
C THR A 6 67.16 24.06 -24.21
N THR A 7 66.49 23.17 -24.96
CA THR A 7 66.86 21.78 -25.24
C THR A 7 68.17 21.72 -26.03
N PRO A 8 69.16 20.91 -25.62
CA PRO A 8 70.26 20.55 -26.51
C PRO A 8 69.85 19.42 -27.45
N LYS A 9 70.15 19.65 -28.73
CA LYS A 9 70.18 18.68 -29.83
C LYS A 9 70.82 17.35 -29.43
N THR A 10 70.16 16.28 -29.85
CA THR A 10 70.75 14.97 -30.13
C THR A 10 72.02 15.10 -30.98
N PRO A 11 73.15 14.51 -30.57
CA PRO A 11 74.17 14.07 -31.51
C PRO A 11 73.76 12.70 -32.06
N ALA A 12 73.87 12.58 -33.38
CA ALA A 12 73.70 11.35 -34.13
C ALA A 12 74.55 10.22 -33.53
N VAL A 13 73.93 9.05 -33.41
CA VAL A 13 74.65 7.78 -33.28
C VAL A 13 75.48 7.62 -34.54
N SER A 14 76.79 7.83 -34.44
CA SER A 14 77.71 7.42 -35.49
C SER A 14 77.76 5.89 -35.48
N ASP A 15 77.08 5.30 -36.47
CA ASP A 15 77.29 3.93 -36.91
C ASP A 15 78.78 3.72 -37.21
N LEU A 16 79.50 3.12 -36.28
CA LEU A 16 80.82 2.52 -36.50
C LEU A 16 80.62 1.14 -37.17
N LYS A 17 79.90 1.13 -38.30
CA LYS A 17 79.88 0.02 -39.24
C LYS A 17 80.70 0.42 -40.46
N LYS A 18 81.74 -0.36 -40.73
CA LYS A 18 82.72 -0.28 -41.82
C LYS A 18 84.00 0.50 -41.49
N SER A 19 84.88 -0.13 -40.71
CA SER A 19 86.28 -0.22 -41.12
C SER A 19 86.61 -1.70 -41.36
N TYR A 20 86.35 -2.14 -42.60
CA TYR A 20 87.15 -3.22 -43.15
C TYR A 20 88.60 -2.72 -43.10
N SER A 21 89.49 -3.51 -42.51
CA SER A 21 90.93 -3.31 -42.63
C SER A 21 91.38 -3.96 -43.95
N PRO A 22 91.67 -3.20 -45.02
CA PRO A 22 92.56 -3.66 -46.06
C PRO A 22 94.00 -3.44 -45.56
N TYR A 23 94.95 -4.19 -46.10
CA TYR A 23 96.38 -4.20 -45.74
C TYR A 23 96.76 -5.13 -44.57
N ARG A 24 96.65 -6.43 -44.90
CA ARG A 24 97.81 -7.35 -44.85
C ARG A 24 99.13 -6.57 -44.94
N ALA A 25 99.91 -6.59 -43.87
CA ALA A 25 101.35 -6.36 -43.93
C ALA A 25 102.06 -7.72 -43.73
N PRO A 26 102.65 -8.34 -44.76
CA PRO A 26 103.77 -9.24 -44.54
C PRO A 26 105.01 -8.39 -44.25
N PHE A 27 105.99 -8.94 -43.54
CA PHE A 27 107.21 -8.29 -43.04
C PHE A 27 107.11 -7.58 -41.69
N ILE A 28 106.81 -8.34 -40.64
CA ILE A 28 107.67 -8.24 -39.46
C ILE A 28 108.85 -9.16 -39.74
N LYS A 29 109.95 -8.59 -40.27
CA LYS A 29 111.26 -9.22 -40.13
C LYS A 29 111.44 -9.39 -38.63
N THR A 30 111.58 -10.63 -38.16
CA THR A 30 111.98 -10.93 -36.80
C THR A 30 113.29 -10.20 -36.56
N ILE A 31 113.23 -9.01 -35.97
CA ILE A 31 114.41 -8.38 -35.41
C ILE A 31 114.74 -9.27 -34.22
N SER A 32 115.71 -10.16 -34.41
CA SER A 32 116.24 -10.99 -33.34
C SER A 32 116.63 -10.06 -32.20
N LEU A 33 116.22 -10.39 -30.97
CA LEU A 33 116.62 -9.67 -29.76
C LEU A 33 118.15 -9.54 -29.68
N VAL A 34 118.86 -10.51 -30.28
CA VAL A 34 120.33 -10.54 -30.44
C VAL A 34 120.83 -9.42 -31.35
N SER A 35 120.10 -9.05 -32.40
CA SER A 35 120.50 -7.98 -33.33
C SER A 35 120.35 -6.57 -32.75
N VAL A 36 119.37 -6.35 -31.86
CA VAL A 36 119.23 -5.08 -31.13
C VAL A 36 120.25 -4.98 -30.00
N ALA A 37 120.51 -6.09 -29.30
CA ALA A 37 121.55 -6.15 -28.28
C ALA A 37 122.96 -5.88 -28.87
N ALA A 38 123.25 -6.40 -30.06
CA ALA A 38 124.51 -6.16 -30.76
C ALA A 38 124.67 -4.73 -31.27
N PHE A 39 123.58 -4.07 -31.70
CA PHE A 39 123.63 -2.68 -32.17
C PHE A 39 123.76 -1.66 -31.01
N LEU A 40 123.31 -2.01 -29.81
CA LEU A 40 123.42 -1.16 -28.62
C LEU A 40 124.69 -1.42 -27.80
N SER A 41 125.40 -2.53 -28.00
CA SER A 41 126.70 -2.77 -27.35
C SER A 41 127.83 -1.87 -27.88
N SER A 42 127.61 -1.12 -28.96
CA SER A 42 128.55 -0.11 -29.49
C SER A 42 128.29 1.32 -28.98
N ALA A 43 127.24 1.54 -28.18
CA ALA A 43 127.00 2.80 -27.46
C ALA A 43 127.45 2.62 -25.99
N SER A 44 128.09 3.63 -25.40
CA SER A 44 128.69 3.57 -24.06
C SER A 44 127.80 2.86 -23.01
N PRO A 45 128.34 2.01 -22.13
CA PRO A 45 127.58 1.10 -21.26
C PRO A 45 126.58 1.78 -20.32
N VAL A 46 126.72 3.09 -20.09
CA VAL A 46 125.80 3.90 -19.28
C VAL A 46 124.47 4.14 -20.00
N PHE A 47 124.46 4.38 -21.32
CA PHE A 47 123.23 4.69 -22.08
C PHE A 47 122.39 3.44 -22.39
N ALA A 48 123.02 2.27 -22.51
CA ALA A 48 122.31 1.00 -22.70
C ALA A 48 121.54 0.60 -21.43
N CYS A 49 122.12 0.77 -20.23
CA CYS A 49 121.47 0.38 -18.98
C CYS A 49 120.18 1.19 -18.71
N ASP A 50 120.24 2.52 -18.93
CA ASP A 50 119.09 3.41 -18.75
C ASP A 50 117.98 3.13 -19.77
N THR A 51 118.34 2.85 -21.03
CA THR A 51 117.35 2.52 -22.06
C THR A 51 116.65 1.19 -21.82
N TRP A 52 117.37 0.14 -21.37
CA TRP A 52 116.75 -1.15 -21.02
C TRP A 52 115.91 -1.08 -19.74
N GLY A 53 116.33 -0.28 -18.74
CA GLY A 53 115.53 -0.02 -17.53
C GLY A 53 114.22 0.73 -17.82
N ASN A 54 114.28 1.71 -18.72
CA ASN A 54 113.10 2.47 -19.15
C ASN A 54 112.08 1.57 -19.87
N ILE A 55 112.52 0.68 -20.76
CA ILE A 55 111.62 -0.25 -21.48
C ILE A 55 110.94 -1.23 -20.51
N ALA A 56 111.66 -1.76 -19.51
CA ALA A 56 111.07 -2.63 -18.48
C ALA A 56 109.98 -1.90 -17.68
N THR A 57 110.22 -0.62 -17.35
CA THR A 57 109.26 0.25 -16.66
C THR A 57 108.02 0.53 -17.51
N TYR A 58 108.19 0.75 -18.82
CA TYR A 58 107.07 0.98 -19.74
C TYR A 58 106.17 -0.25 -19.94
N PHE A 59 106.72 -1.46 -19.92
CA PHE A 59 105.89 -2.66 -19.91
C PHE A 59 105.20 -2.87 -18.55
N GLY A 60 105.83 -2.48 -17.44
CA GLY A 60 105.28 -2.69 -16.10
C GLY A 60 105.10 -4.19 -15.78
N GLY A 61 104.22 -4.53 -14.84
CA GLY A 61 103.90 -5.92 -14.51
C GLY A 61 105.10 -6.76 -14.02
N GLY A 62 106.15 -6.11 -13.47
CA GLY A 62 107.35 -6.79 -13.00
C GLY A 62 108.31 -7.26 -14.11
N ALA A 63 108.20 -6.74 -15.33
CA ALA A 63 109.15 -7.05 -16.41
C ALA A 63 110.60 -6.70 -16.03
N ASN A 64 111.57 -7.53 -16.46
CA ASN A 64 113.00 -7.25 -16.32
C ASN A 64 113.76 -7.78 -17.55
N ILE A 65 114.25 -6.88 -18.39
CA ILE A 65 114.87 -7.24 -19.68
C ILE A 65 116.24 -7.89 -19.49
N LEU A 66 117.04 -7.40 -18.53
CA LEU A 66 118.38 -7.95 -18.23
C LEU A 66 118.30 -9.38 -17.68
N LYS A 67 117.23 -9.70 -16.95
CA LYS A 67 116.99 -11.04 -16.39
C LYS A 67 116.06 -11.91 -17.23
N SER A 68 115.66 -11.45 -18.42
CA SER A 68 114.69 -12.14 -19.29
C SER A 68 113.38 -12.52 -18.59
N ILE A 69 112.89 -11.66 -17.68
CA ILE A 69 111.60 -11.84 -16.98
C ILE A 69 110.53 -11.07 -17.76
N ALA A 70 109.53 -11.80 -18.27
CA ALA A 70 108.39 -11.22 -18.98
C ALA A 70 107.45 -10.44 -18.04
N PRO A 71 106.73 -9.40 -18.52
CA PRO A 71 105.70 -8.73 -17.73
C PRO A 71 104.61 -9.71 -17.31
N THR A 72 103.92 -9.39 -16.23
CA THR A 72 102.77 -10.13 -15.72
C THR A 72 101.57 -9.21 -15.67
N TYR A 73 100.58 -9.47 -16.53
CA TYR A 73 99.28 -8.83 -16.48
C TYR A 73 98.24 -9.84 -16.01
N ILE A 74 97.38 -9.44 -15.09
CA ILE A 74 96.29 -10.28 -14.59
C ILE A 74 94.98 -9.65 -15.06
N ILE A 75 94.23 -10.38 -15.89
CA ILE A 75 92.95 -9.91 -16.44
C ILE A 75 91.92 -11.02 -16.19
N SER A 76 90.87 -10.70 -15.44
CA SER A 76 89.82 -11.66 -15.07
C SER A 76 90.40 -12.93 -14.39
N GLY A 77 91.36 -12.74 -13.49
CA GLY A 77 92.06 -13.83 -12.79
C GLY A 77 93.07 -14.63 -13.63
N ASN A 78 93.16 -14.39 -14.94
CA ASN A 78 94.09 -15.08 -15.85
C ASN A 78 95.39 -14.29 -16.04
N VAL A 79 96.51 -15.01 -16.17
CA VAL A 79 97.86 -14.44 -16.25
C VAL A 79 98.34 -14.35 -17.70
N TYR A 80 98.77 -13.16 -18.13
CA TYR A 80 99.27 -12.88 -19.47
C TYR A 80 100.70 -12.34 -19.41
N ARG A 81 101.60 -12.90 -20.23
CA ARG A 81 103.04 -12.60 -20.20
C ARG A 81 103.52 -11.62 -21.28
N ASN A 82 102.59 -11.06 -22.06
CA ASN A 82 102.88 -10.02 -23.06
C ASN A 82 101.68 -9.11 -23.27
N VAL A 83 101.94 -7.87 -23.71
CA VAL A 83 100.93 -6.82 -23.89
C VAL A 83 99.86 -7.20 -24.92
N GLY A 84 100.23 -7.86 -26.03
CA GLY A 84 99.28 -8.25 -27.07
C GLY A 84 98.21 -9.22 -26.57
N SER A 85 98.63 -10.29 -25.88
CA SER A 85 97.72 -11.26 -25.27
C SER A 85 96.85 -10.65 -24.17
N ALA A 86 97.41 -9.73 -23.38
CA ALA A 86 96.67 -8.98 -22.38
C ALA A 86 95.58 -8.09 -23.00
N PHE A 87 95.88 -7.35 -24.08
CA PHE A 87 94.86 -6.53 -24.75
C PHE A 87 93.79 -7.36 -25.48
N VAL A 88 94.15 -8.51 -26.04
CA VAL A 88 93.16 -9.46 -26.59
C VAL A 88 92.20 -9.93 -25.49
N ALA A 89 92.72 -10.23 -24.30
CA ALA A 89 91.90 -10.60 -23.15
C ALA A 89 90.99 -9.46 -22.66
N VAL A 90 91.51 -8.23 -22.54
CA VAL A 90 90.70 -7.05 -22.20
C VAL A 90 89.60 -6.81 -23.24
N ASN A 91 89.93 -6.92 -24.53
CA ASN A 91 88.94 -6.79 -25.61
C ASN A 91 87.86 -7.87 -25.53
N LYS A 92 88.23 -9.11 -25.16
CA LYS A 92 87.26 -10.17 -24.93
C LYS A 92 86.31 -9.83 -23.78
N GLU A 93 86.84 -9.41 -22.63
CA GLU A 93 86.04 -9.01 -21.46
C GLU A 93 85.10 -7.83 -21.78
N LEU A 94 85.59 -6.81 -22.48
CA LEU A 94 84.77 -5.68 -22.93
C LEU A 94 83.64 -6.12 -23.87
N ASN A 95 83.91 -7.04 -24.79
CA ASN A 95 82.89 -7.61 -25.68
C ASN A 95 81.86 -8.44 -24.91
N ASP A 96 82.29 -9.19 -23.90
CA ASP A 96 81.40 -9.99 -23.06
C ASP A 96 80.49 -9.08 -22.21
N ILE A 97 81.02 -7.98 -21.65
CA ILE A 97 80.23 -6.93 -20.97
C ILE A 97 79.23 -6.29 -21.94
N TYR A 98 79.65 -5.93 -23.16
CA TYR A 98 78.78 -5.31 -24.16
C TYR A 98 77.60 -6.22 -24.53
N LYS A 99 77.83 -7.52 -24.70
CA LYS A 99 76.77 -8.50 -24.95
C LYS A 99 75.78 -8.60 -23.79
N GLN A 100 76.26 -8.60 -22.53
CA GLN A 100 75.37 -8.60 -21.36
C GLN A 100 74.51 -7.33 -21.29
N PHE A 101 75.09 -6.16 -21.59
CA PHE A 101 74.35 -4.89 -21.62
C PHE A 101 73.28 -4.87 -22.72
N GLN A 102 73.58 -5.41 -23.91
CA GLN A 102 72.61 -5.54 -24.99
C GLN A 102 71.43 -6.44 -24.60
N LEU A 103 71.70 -7.58 -23.94
CA LEU A 103 70.65 -8.46 -23.43
C LEU A 103 69.75 -7.74 -22.42
N ILE A 104 70.33 -7.05 -21.44
CA ILE A 104 69.58 -6.28 -20.43
C ILE A 104 68.75 -5.17 -21.09
N SER A 105 69.30 -4.50 -22.11
CA SER A 105 68.60 -3.43 -22.83
C SER A 105 67.43 -3.95 -23.67
N SER A 106 67.54 -5.18 -24.18
CA SER A 106 66.51 -5.81 -25.01
C SER A 106 65.41 -6.54 -24.21
N ASP A 107 65.69 -6.95 -22.97
CA ASP A 107 64.77 -7.75 -22.14
C ASP A 107 64.26 -6.99 -20.91
N THR A 108 63.76 -5.78 -21.13
CA THR A 108 63.24 -4.91 -20.06
C THR A 108 61.79 -5.26 -19.71
N PHE A 109 61.50 -5.43 -18.41
CA PHE A 109 60.15 -5.75 -17.93
C PHE A 109 59.20 -4.54 -17.96
N VAL A 110 59.73 -3.33 -17.83
CA VAL A 110 58.96 -2.08 -17.90
C VAL A 110 59.47 -1.26 -19.07
N GLN A 111 58.58 -0.91 -19.99
CA GLN A 111 58.92 -0.19 -21.21
C GLN A 111 57.93 0.92 -21.50
N GLN A 112 58.43 2.06 -21.98
CA GLN A 112 57.59 3.09 -22.57
C GLN A 112 57.64 2.96 -24.09
N ASN A 113 56.49 2.77 -24.73
CA ASN A 113 56.42 2.74 -26.19
C ASN A 113 56.54 4.15 -26.80
N SER A 114 56.66 4.24 -28.13
CA SER A 114 56.77 5.51 -28.85
C SER A 114 55.56 6.44 -28.70
N ALA A 115 54.39 5.90 -28.34
CA ALA A 115 53.19 6.66 -28.02
C ALA A 115 53.15 7.15 -26.56
N GLY A 116 54.17 6.82 -25.76
CA GLY A 116 54.28 7.22 -24.36
C GLY A 116 53.61 6.27 -23.36
N THR A 117 52.99 5.17 -23.81
CA THR A 117 52.37 4.17 -22.93
C THR A 117 53.44 3.39 -22.19
N ILE A 118 53.32 3.33 -20.86
CA ILE A 118 54.13 2.44 -20.03
C ILE A 118 53.46 1.07 -20.02
N THR A 119 54.21 0.05 -20.42
CA THR A 119 53.80 -1.35 -20.39
C THR A 119 54.63 -2.11 -19.35
N ILE A 120 54.01 -3.08 -18.70
CA ILE A 120 54.63 -3.95 -17.70
C ILE A 120 54.48 -5.38 -18.19
N GLY A 121 55.60 -6.06 -18.45
CA GLY A 121 55.63 -7.45 -18.90
C GLY A 121 55.15 -7.69 -20.33
N ALA A 122 55.06 -6.66 -21.20
CA ALA A 122 54.49 -6.82 -22.54
C ALA A 122 55.24 -7.83 -23.45
N LEU A 123 56.54 -8.02 -23.23
CA LEU A 123 57.35 -9.02 -23.96
C LEU A 123 57.42 -10.37 -23.23
N LYS A 124 56.67 -10.53 -22.14
CA LYS A 124 56.62 -11.74 -21.32
C LYS A 124 55.23 -12.37 -21.43
N GLY A 125 55.17 -13.69 -21.34
CA GLY A 125 53.89 -14.39 -21.16
C GLY A 125 53.34 -14.23 -19.74
N GLY A 126 52.28 -14.96 -19.43
CA GLY A 126 51.61 -14.93 -18.12
C GLY A 126 50.43 -13.95 -18.08
N SER A 127 49.60 -14.08 -17.05
CA SER A 127 48.34 -13.34 -16.91
C SER A 127 48.25 -12.52 -15.61
N VAL A 128 49.34 -12.48 -14.82
CA VAL A 128 49.37 -11.85 -13.50
C VAL A 128 50.58 -10.94 -13.37
N VAL A 129 50.32 -9.71 -12.91
CA VAL A 129 51.34 -8.80 -12.38
C VAL A 129 51.13 -8.72 -10.87
N ASP A 130 52.07 -9.28 -10.10
CA ASP A 130 52.01 -9.25 -8.63
C ASP A 130 52.70 -7.98 -8.10
N PHE A 131 51.94 -7.15 -7.39
CA PHE A 131 52.40 -5.89 -6.80
C PHE A 131 52.80 -6.01 -5.32
N ALA A 132 52.76 -7.20 -4.73
CA ALA A 132 53.12 -7.42 -3.34
C ALA A 132 54.58 -7.04 -3.03
N ASN A 133 54.87 -6.70 -1.78
CA ASN A 133 56.23 -6.41 -1.34
C ASN A 133 57.05 -7.70 -1.10
N ASN A 134 58.30 -7.56 -0.68
CA ASN A 134 59.19 -8.70 -0.36
C ASN A 134 58.71 -9.56 0.83
N ARG A 135 57.66 -9.14 1.54
CA ARG A 135 56.97 -9.89 2.60
C ARG A 135 55.63 -10.49 2.13
N ARG A 136 55.29 -10.36 0.85
CA ARG A 136 53.99 -10.76 0.26
C ARG A 136 52.79 -9.95 0.76
N GLU A 137 53.01 -8.76 1.31
CA GLU A 137 51.92 -7.87 1.69
C GLU A 137 51.41 -7.07 0.48
N ALA A 138 50.09 -6.92 0.38
CA ALA A 138 49.44 -6.13 -0.67
C ALA A 138 49.81 -4.64 -0.57
N ARG A 139 49.84 -3.95 -1.72
CA ARG A 139 50.10 -2.52 -1.81
C ARG A 139 48.90 -1.76 -2.35
N VAL A 140 48.77 -0.50 -1.95
CA VAL A 140 47.82 0.44 -2.57
C VAL A 140 48.37 0.88 -3.93
N LEU A 141 47.58 0.69 -4.99
CA LEU A 141 47.87 1.24 -6.32
C LEU A 141 47.21 2.62 -6.45
N SER A 142 47.98 3.68 -6.23
CA SER A 142 47.54 5.07 -6.38
C SER A 142 47.79 5.61 -7.79
N GLY A 143 47.10 6.69 -8.17
CA GLY A 143 47.24 7.32 -9.49
C GLY A 143 46.39 6.68 -10.59
N VAL A 144 45.47 5.77 -10.23
CA VAL A 144 44.50 5.15 -11.14
C VAL A 144 43.40 6.16 -11.48
N ARG A 145 43.37 6.64 -12.72
CA ARG A 145 42.28 7.47 -13.25
C ARG A 145 41.00 6.64 -13.37
N ASN A 146 39.84 7.30 -13.39
CA ASN A 146 38.57 6.61 -13.66
C ASN A 146 38.65 5.77 -14.94
N GLY A 147 38.40 4.47 -14.80
CA GLY A 147 38.26 3.56 -15.92
C GLY A 147 36.91 3.73 -16.61
N ALA A 148 36.84 3.45 -17.91
CA ALA A 148 35.60 3.38 -18.64
C ALA A 148 34.70 2.28 -18.07
N LEU A 149 33.42 2.57 -17.86
CA LEU A 149 32.42 1.60 -17.42
C LEU A 149 31.62 1.14 -18.65
N SER A 150 32.02 0.01 -19.22
CA SER A 150 31.33 -0.64 -20.34
C SER A 150 31.44 -2.16 -20.23
N PRO A 151 30.57 -2.94 -20.90
CA PRO A 151 30.60 -4.41 -20.84
C PRO A 151 31.91 -5.07 -21.30
N THR A 152 32.77 -4.34 -22.01
CA THR A 152 34.03 -4.84 -22.60
C THR A 152 35.27 -4.11 -22.09
N SER A 153 35.15 -3.29 -21.04
CA SER A 153 36.28 -2.53 -20.50
C SER A 153 37.29 -3.43 -19.79
N ASP A 154 38.57 -3.21 -20.06
CA ASP A 154 39.73 -3.83 -19.40
C ASP A 154 40.44 -2.86 -18.44
N GLN A 155 39.84 -1.70 -18.19
CA GLN A 155 40.44 -0.64 -17.38
C GLN A 155 40.18 -0.87 -15.89
N ALA A 156 41.20 -0.63 -15.06
CA ALA A 156 41.04 -0.62 -13.62
C ALA A 156 40.09 0.52 -13.18
N VAL A 157 39.22 0.23 -12.21
CA VAL A 157 38.37 1.23 -11.55
C VAL A 157 39.01 1.70 -10.25
N ASN A 158 38.78 2.95 -9.88
CA ASN A 158 39.29 3.51 -8.62
C ASN A 158 38.20 3.66 -7.54
N GLY A 159 38.62 3.99 -6.32
CA GLY A 159 37.71 4.15 -5.18
C GLY A 159 36.63 5.22 -5.38
N SER A 160 36.89 6.28 -6.15
CA SER A 160 35.89 7.33 -6.40
C SER A 160 34.70 6.83 -7.23
N GLN A 161 34.95 5.92 -8.19
CA GLN A 161 33.89 5.31 -8.99
C GLN A 161 33.04 4.36 -8.15
N LEU A 162 33.69 3.52 -7.33
CA LEU A 162 32.97 2.59 -6.44
C LEU A 162 32.17 3.33 -5.36
N TYR A 163 32.72 4.43 -4.82
CA TYR A 163 32.02 5.31 -3.89
C TYR A 163 30.80 5.97 -4.54
N ASN A 164 30.92 6.47 -5.77
CA ASN A 164 29.80 7.05 -6.52
C ASN A 164 28.70 6.00 -6.80
N LEU A 165 29.07 4.76 -7.12
CA LEU A 165 28.12 3.67 -7.28
C LEU A 165 27.37 3.41 -5.97
N GLY A 166 28.08 3.22 -4.85
CA GLY A 166 27.45 2.93 -3.56
C GLY A 166 26.60 4.09 -3.03
N THR A 167 26.98 5.35 -3.26
CA THR A 167 26.12 6.51 -2.95
C THR A 167 24.89 6.58 -3.84
N GLY A 168 24.98 6.12 -5.10
CA GLY A 168 23.83 5.90 -5.97
C GLY A 168 22.86 4.88 -5.38
N VAL A 169 23.36 3.70 -4.99
CA VAL A 169 22.58 2.63 -4.36
C VAL A 169 21.91 3.10 -3.06
N ALA A 170 22.66 3.77 -2.20
CA ALA A 170 22.14 4.36 -0.96
C ALA A 170 20.95 5.30 -1.21
N ARG A 171 21.06 6.17 -2.22
CA ARG A 171 19.96 7.08 -2.61
C ARG A 171 18.75 6.33 -3.15
N SER A 172 18.95 5.27 -3.93
CA SER A 172 17.86 4.43 -4.46
C SER A 172 17.13 3.66 -3.37
N LEU A 173 17.84 3.19 -2.34
CA LEU A 173 17.22 2.51 -1.19
C LEU A 173 16.53 3.49 -0.24
N GLY A 174 17.08 4.70 -0.05
CA GLY A 174 16.58 5.64 0.95
C GLY A 174 16.81 5.11 2.38
N GLY A 175 15.86 5.36 3.29
CA GLY A 175 15.90 4.82 4.66
C GLY A 175 17.15 5.20 5.48
N GLY A 176 17.89 6.23 5.08
CA GLY A 176 19.14 6.61 5.73
C GLY A 176 20.36 5.75 5.36
N ALA A 177 20.25 4.85 4.38
CA ALA A 177 21.40 4.10 3.86
C ALA A 177 22.50 5.05 3.37
N ARG A 178 23.76 4.74 3.68
CA ARG A 178 24.94 5.55 3.31
C ARG A 178 26.25 4.84 3.66
N TYR A 179 27.38 5.40 3.24
CA TYR A 179 28.67 5.11 3.86
C TYR A 179 28.89 6.02 5.09
N ASP A 180 29.52 5.49 6.13
CA ASP A 180 30.02 6.28 7.26
C ASP A 180 31.32 7.03 6.90
N THR A 181 31.88 7.78 7.86
CA THR A 181 33.11 8.55 7.67
C THR A 181 34.35 7.68 7.42
N ASN A 182 34.30 6.39 7.73
CA ASN A 182 35.37 5.42 7.53
C ASN A 182 35.16 4.57 6.27
N GLY A 183 34.06 4.82 5.52
CA GLY A 183 33.71 4.05 4.33
C GLY A 183 32.95 2.75 4.60
N ASN A 184 32.51 2.49 5.84
CA ASN A 184 31.67 1.33 6.13
C ASN A 184 30.22 1.57 5.71
N TRP A 185 29.54 0.52 5.25
CA TRP A 185 28.14 0.60 4.85
C TRP A 185 27.20 0.68 6.07
N ILE A 186 26.27 1.63 6.05
CA ILE A 186 25.14 1.76 6.97
C ILE A 186 23.88 1.32 6.21
N SER A 187 23.21 0.28 6.72
CA SER A 187 21.95 -0.24 6.16
C SER A 187 20.81 0.77 6.24
N PRO A 188 19.81 0.69 5.33
CA PRO A 188 18.59 1.48 5.46
C PRO A 188 17.77 1.00 6.65
N THR A 189 16.95 1.90 7.21
CA THR A 189 15.85 1.58 8.11
C THR A 189 14.55 2.16 7.54
N PHE A 190 13.57 1.29 7.36
CA PHE A 190 12.23 1.64 6.88
C PHE A 190 11.25 1.56 8.05
N THR A 191 10.63 2.69 8.39
CA THR A 191 9.57 2.72 9.40
C THR A 191 8.21 2.58 8.74
N VAL A 192 7.50 1.49 9.04
CA VAL A 192 6.14 1.24 8.56
C VAL A 192 5.18 1.29 9.74
N LYS A 193 4.08 2.03 9.58
CA LYS A 193 2.95 1.99 10.53
C LYS A 193 2.10 0.77 10.24
N VAL A 194 2.11 -0.20 11.14
CA VAL A 194 1.41 -1.48 10.98
C VAL A 194 0.15 -1.49 11.84
N PHE A 195 -0.98 -1.85 11.25
CA PHE A 195 -2.28 -1.99 11.91
C PHE A 195 -2.57 -3.46 12.24
N ASP A 196 -3.05 -3.73 13.45
CA ASP A 196 -3.52 -5.06 13.86
C ASP A 196 -5.01 -5.28 13.50
N GLY A 197 -5.50 -6.51 13.69
CA GLY A 197 -6.91 -6.88 13.44
C GLY A 197 -7.94 -6.15 14.30
N SER A 198 -7.52 -5.47 15.38
CA SER A 198 -8.38 -4.65 16.22
C SER A 198 -8.47 -3.19 15.76
N GLY A 199 -7.55 -2.77 14.87
CA GLY A 199 -7.38 -1.40 14.39
C GLY A 199 -6.33 -0.59 15.16
N ARG A 200 -5.62 -1.19 16.12
CA ARG A 200 -4.50 -0.54 16.81
C ARG A 200 -3.30 -0.50 15.88
N ASN A 201 -2.51 0.57 15.96
CA ASN A 201 -1.32 0.73 15.12
C ASN A 201 -0.05 0.95 15.94
N THR A 202 1.06 0.49 15.39
CA THR A 202 2.41 0.72 15.92
C THR A 202 3.38 0.99 14.77
N ASN A 203 4.41 1.80 15.03
CA ASN A 203 5.51 1.95 14.09
C ASN A 203 6.48 0.79 14.30
N LYS A 204 6.83 0.09 13.22
CA LYS A 204 7.86 -0.95 13.20
C LYS A 204 8.96 -0.55 12.23
N ASN A 205 10.20 -0.85 12.60
CA ASN A 205 11.38 -0.60 11.78
C ASN A 205 11.83 -1.90 11.10
N TYR A 206 12.26 -1.79 9.85
CA TYR A 206 12.74 -2.90 9.03
C TYR A 206 14.04 -2.50 8.33
N ASP A 207 15.01 -3.40 8.25
CA ASP A 207 16.36 -3.08 7.74
C ASP A 207 16.55 -3.37 6.24
N ASN A 208 15.50 -3.86 5.58
CA ASN A 208 15.48 -4.08 4.15
C ASN A 208 14.07 -3.89 3.57
N VAL A 209 14.03 -3.77 2.24
CA VAL A 209 12.80 -3.48 1.49
C VAL A 209 11.79 -4.62 1.56
N ALA A 210 12.23 -5.88 1.47
CA ALA A 210 11.33 -7.03 1.45
C ALA A 210 10.58 -7.20 2.78
N ASP A 211 11.27 -7.03 3.90
CA ASP A 211 10.66 -7.13 5.22
C ASP A 211 9.73 -5.94 5.50
N ALA A 212 10.10 -4.73 5.03
CA ALA A 212 9.21 -3.58 5.11
C ALA A 212 7.90 -3.82 4.35
N PHE A 213 7.97 -4.40 3.15
CA PHE A 213 6.77 -4.78 2.39
C PHE A 213 5.98 -5.91 3.06
N THR A 214 6.64 -6.86 3.71
CA THR A 214 5.96 -7.86 4.56
C THR A 214 5.18 -7.17 5.68
N GLY A 215 5.77 -6.17 6.35
CA GLY A 215 5.10 -5.36 7.35
C GLY A 215 3.88 -4.58 6.81
N VAL A 216 3.97 -4.04 5.59
CA VAL A 216 2.82 -3.40 4.90
C VAL A 216 1.73 -4.43 4.62
N ASN A 217 2.09 -5.61 4.11
CA ASN A 217 1.15 -6.69 3.83
C ASN A 217 0.43 -7.19 5.10
N ASP A 218 1.16 -7.34 6.19
CA ASP A 218 0.59 -7.69 7.49
C ASP A 218 -0.39 -6.63 7.97
N SER A 219 -0.07 -5.36 7.76
CA SER A 219 -0.97 -4.25 8.06
C SER A 219 -2.26 -4.30 7.24
N PHE A 220 -2.18 -4.59 5.94
CA PHE A 220 -3.36 -4.76 5.10
C PHE A 220 -4.19 -5.98 5.50
N THR A 221 -3.53 -7.08 5.86
CA THR A 221 -4.20 -8.27 6.40
C THR A 221 -4.94 -7.96 7.71
N GLY A 222 -4.31 -7.19 8.60
CA GLY A 222 -4.94 -6.70 9.83
C GLY A 222 -6.18 -5.85 9.56
N LEU A 223 -6.06 -4.87 8.67
CA LEU A 223 -7.18 -4.02 8.26
C LEU A 223 -8.30 -4.84 7.60
N ASN A 224 -7.97 -5.81 6.74
CA ASN A 224 -8.97 -6.69 6.12
C ASN A 224 -9.76 -7.47 7.17
N LYS A 225 -9.09 -8.05 8.16
CA LYS A 225 -9.77 -8.75 9.27
C LYS A 225 -10.67 -7.81 10.08
N LYS A 226 -10.27 -6.56 10.29
CA LYS A 226 -11.11 -5.56 10.97
C LYS A 226 -12.37 -5.26 10.16
N ILE A 227 -12.23 -5.06 8.85
CA ILE A 227 -13.35 -4.85 7.92
C ILE A 227 -14.28 -6.07 7.96
N ASP A 228 -13.75 -7.29 7.87
CA ASP A 228 -14.54 -8.52 7.94
C ASP A 228 -15.31 -8.64 9.26
N THR A 229 -14.67 -8.23 10.36
CA THR A 229 -15.33 -8.18 11.66
C THR A 229 -16.43 -7.12 11.69
N LEU A 230 -16.25 -5.95 11.06
CA LEU A 230 -17.29 -4.92 11.05
C LEU A 230 -18.51 -5.31 10.22
N PHE A 231 -18.32 -5.99 9.09
CA PHE A 231 -19.41 -6.27 8.14
C PHE A 231 -19.99 -7.69 8.23
N PHE A 232 -19.18 -8.71 8.49
CA PHE A 232 -19.58 -10.10 8.30
C PHE A 232 -19.62 -10.95 9.59
N TYR A 233 -18.72 -10.72 10.55
CA TYR A 233 -18.55 -11.64 11.69
C TYR A 233 -18.58 -11.01 13.08
N GLY A 234 -18.59 -9.68 13.19
CA GLY A 234 -18.50 -8.99 14.48
C GLY A 234 -19.77 -9.11 15.31
N GLN A 235 -19.57 -9.27 16.62
CA GLN A 235 -20.61 -9.27 17.65
C GLN A 235 -21.44 -7.96 17.69
N ASN A 236 -21.03 -6.92 16.95
CA ASN A 236 -21.61 -5.58 17.01
C ASN A 236 -22.30 -5.13 15.71
N ASN A 237 -22.54 -6.03 14.75
CA ASN A 237 -23.31 -5.65 13.58
C ASN A 237 -24.77 -5.41 13.99
N ILE A 238 -25.27 -4.19 13.74
CA ILE A 238 -26.66 -3.83 14.05
C ILE A 238 -27.62 -4.55 13.10
N VAL A 239 -27.24 -4.80 11.85
CA VAL A 239 -28.14 -5.40 10.85
C VAL A 239 -27.47 -6.62 10.22
N GLN A 240 -28.03 -7.80 10.46
CA GLN A 240 -27.47 -9.05 9.96
C GLN A 240 -28.56 -9.93 9.33
N GLN A 241 -28.24 -10.57 8.22
CA GLN A 241 -29.06 -11.67 7.72
C GLN A 241 -28.72 -12.93 8.54
N VAL A 242 -29.68 -13.39 9.33
CA VAL A 242 -29.57 -14.66 10.07
C VAL A 242 -30.15 -15.81 9.23
N GLY A 243 -30.19 -17.01 9.82
CA GLY A 243 -30.74 -18.20 9.16
C GLY A 243 -32.12 -17.98 8.53
N ALA A 244 -32.41 -18.73 7.47
CA ALA A 244 -33.67 -18.68 6.72
C ALA A 244 -34.00 -17.32 6.07
N GLY A 245 -33.00 -16.45 5.84
CA GLY A 245 -33.20 -15.18 5.12
C GLY A 245 -33.79 -14.05 5.96
N ILE A 246 -33.85 -14.21 7.28
CA ILE A 246 -34.37 -13.19 8.20
C ILE A 246 -33.32 -12.09 8.38
N ILE A 247 -33.72 -10.83 8.26
CA ILE A 247 -32.88 -9.70 8.67
C ILE A 247 -33.16 -9.39 10.13
N ALA A 248 -32.18 -9.63 11.00
CA ALA A 248 -32.24 -9.29 12.40
C ALA A 248 -31.59 -7.93 12.66
N ILE A 249 -32.23 -7.11 13.49
CA ILE A 249 -31.72 -5.79 13.90
C ILE A 249 -31.41 -5.84 15.40
N GLY A 250 -30.14 -5.63 15.78
CA GLY A 250 -29.70 -5.56 17.17
C GLY A 250 -29.65 -6.89 17.93
N ALA A 251 -29.78 -8.05 17.26
CA ALA A 251 -29.92 -9.36 17.93
C ALA A 251 -28.74 -9.78 18.83
N ARG A 252 -27.56 -9.16 18.69
CA ARG A 252 -26.36 -9.41 19.52
C ARG A 252 -26.10 -8.30 20.54
N LEU A 253 -27.01 -7.33 20.64
CA LEU A 253 -26.93 -6.17 21.51
C LEU A 253 -28.06 -6.23 22.53
N ASP A 254 -27.84 -5.63 23.69
CA ASP A 254 -28.89 -5.42 24.68
C ASP A 254 -29.75 -4.20 24.29
N GLY A 255 -30.91 -4.05 24.92
CA GLY A 255 -31.88 -2.98 24.66
C GLY A 255 -33.22 -3.51 24.19
N TYR A 256 -34.26 -2.68 24.34
CA TYR A 256 -35.65 -3.04 24.09
C TYR A 256 -36.33 -2.17 23.02
N ALA A 257 -35.59 -1.26 22.38
CA ALA A 257 -36.14 -0.31 21.41
C ALA A 257 -35.22 -0.11 20.20
N VAL A 258 -35.84 0.02 19.02
CA VAL A 258 -35.19 0.45 17.78
C VAL A 258 -35.73 1.84 17.43
N ASP A 259 -34.92 2.88 17.62
CA ASP A 259 -35.27 4.25 17.26
C ASP A 259 -34.85 4.55 15.81
N ILE A 260 -35.83 4.97 15.00
CA ILE A 260 -35.64 5.26 13.57
C ILE A 260 -35.77 6.75 13.23
N ARG A 261 -35.72 7.65 14.22
CA ARG A 261 -35.74 9.10 13.97
C ARG A 261 -34.56 9.54 13.08
N ASN A 262 -34.73 10.63 12.34
CA ASN A 262 -33.65 11.18 11.51
C ASN A 262 -32.67 12.04 12.34
N VAL A 263 -31.64 12.59 11.70
CA VAL A 263 -30.62 13.42 12.38
C VAL A 263 -31.18 14.71 13.00
N ARG A 264 -32.40 15.11 12.64
CA ARG A 264 -33.14 16.25 13.22
C ARG A 264 -34.08 15.81 14.38
N GLY A 265 -34.13 14.52 14.69
CA GLY A 265 -35.05 13.95 15.69
C GLY A 265 -36.48 13.74 15.19
N GLU A 266 -36.73 13.84 13.88
CA GLU A 266 -38.08 13.66 13.31
C GLU A 266 -38.39 12.18 13.07
N ALA A 267 -39.64 11.78 13.30
CA ALA A 267 -40.13 10.43 13.03
C ALA A 267 -40.12 10.11 11.53
N ARG A 268 -40.00 8.82 11.17
CA ARG A 268 -40.04 8.33 9.78
C ARG A 268 -41.18 7.36 9.59
N THR A 269 -41.72 7.32 8.37
CA THR A 269 -42.64 6.26 7.93
C THR A 269 -41.85 5.00 7.60
N ILE A 270 -42.28 3.84 8.11
CA ILE A 270 -41.76 2.53 7.71
C ILE A 270 -42.62 2.00 6.57
N VAL A 271 -42.07 1.92 5.37
CA VAL A 271 -42.74 1.40 4.17
C VAL A 271 -42.28 -0.02 3.85
N GLY A 272 -43.07 -0.79 3.09
CA GLY A 272 -42.76 -2.18 2.75
C GLY A 272 -43.09 -3.21 3.84
N VAL A 273 -43.83 -2.81 4.89
CA VAL A 273 -44.28 -3.72 5.96
C VAL A 273 -45.39 -4.63 5.44
N ARG A 274 -45.09 -5.93 5.32
CA ARG A 274 -46.11 -6.95 5.05
C ARG A 274 -47.07 -7.05 6.24
N GLY A 275 -48.35 -7.32 5.98
CA GLY A 275 -49.34 -7.46 7.04
C GLY A 275 -48.93 -8.52 8.07
N GLY A 276 -48.89 -8.13 9.34
CA GLY A 276 -48.51 -8.99 10.45
C GLY A 276 -49.59 -10.01 10.79
N VAL A 277 -49.21 -11.08 11.48
CA VAL A 277 -50.21 -12.00 12.06
C VAL A 277 -50.94 -11.28 13.20
N ILE A 278 -52.25 -11.48 13.32
CA ILE A 278 -53.08 -10.92 14.39
C ILE A 278 -53.58 -12.08 15.26
N ASP A 279 -52.93 -12.27 16.41
CA ASP A 279 -53.28 -13.25 17.44
C ASP A 279 -52.80 -12.72 18.82
N PRO A 280 -53.24 -13.31 19.96
CA PRO A 280 -52.93 -12.80 21.30
C PRO A 280 -51.44 -12.74 21.68
N THR A 281 -50.56 -13.41 20.93
CA THR A 281 -49.13 -13.54 21.21
C THR A 281 -48.23 -12.95 20.11
N SER A 282 -48.81 -12.38 19.06
CA SER A 282 -48.08 -11.88 17.90
C SER A 282 -47.14 -10.72 18.26
N THR A 283 -45.91 -10.78 17.74
CA THR A 283 -44.91 -9.71 17.81
C THR A 283 -44.71 -9.01 16.46
N HIS A 284 -45.57 -9.31 15.48
CA HIS A 284 -45.46 -8.73 14.14
C HIS A 284 -45.98 -7.29 14.10
N ALA A 285 -45.29 -6.43 13.35
CA ALA A 285 -45.82 -5.12 13.02
C ALA A 285 -47.09 -5.24 12.14
N ILE A 286 -48.09 -4.40 12.41
CA ILE A 286 -49.26 -4.26 11.55
C ILE A 286 -49.02 -3.15 10.51
N ASN A 287 -49.66 -3.28 9.35
CA ASN A 287 -49.62 -2.23 8.33
C ASN A 287 -50.99 -1.54 8.16
N GLY A 288 -51.01 -0.46 7.38
CA GLY A 288 -52.22 0.34 7.18
C GLY A 288 -53.41 -0.42 6.58
N SER A 289 -53.16 -1.43 5.72
CA SER A 289 -54.25 -2.22 5.11
C SER A 289 -55.03 -3.04 6.13
N GLN A 290 -54.35 -3.53 7.17
CA GLN A 290 -54.99 -4.30 8.24
C GLN A 290 -55.86 -3.40 9.12
N LEU A 291 -55.33 -2.24 9.50
CA LEU A 291 -56.08 -1.26 10.29
C LEU A 291 -57.30 -0.74 9.52
N TYR A 292 -57.13 -0.47 8.21
CA TYR A 292 -58.23 -0.09 7.33
C TYR A 292 -59.31 -1.16 7.23
N LYS A 293 -58.92 -2.44 7.06
CA LYS A 293 -59.86 -3.58 7.05
C LYS A 293 -60.62 -3.68 8.37
N PHE A 294 -59.91 -3.58 9.50
CA PHE A 294 -60.53 -3.61 10.83
C PHE A 294 -61.54 -2.48 11.01
N GLY A 295 -61.14 -1.23 10.71
CA GLY A 295 -62.05 -0.09 10.79
C GLY A 295 -63.26 -0.21 9.86
N THR A 296 -63.10 -0.83 8.69
CA THR A 296 -64.22 -1.12 7.77
C THR A 296 -65.21 -2.13 8.36
N GLU A 297 -64.73 -3.20 9.01
CA GLU A 297 -65.61 -4.17 9.67
C GLU A 297 -66.34 -3.56 10.88
N VAL A 298 -65.66 -2.70 11.64
CA VAL A 298 -66.29 -1.93 12.73
C VAL A 298 -67.37 -0.99 12.16
N ALA A 299 -67.10 -0.29 11.08
CA ALA A 299 -68.08 0.59 10.43
C ALA A 299 -69.35 -0.15 10.00
N LYS A 300 -69.23 -1.38 9.46
CA LYS A 300 -70.38 -2.23 9.14
C LYS A 300 -71.25 -2.54 10.34
N SER A 301 -70.66 -2.68 11.54
CA SER A 301 -71.42 -2.95 12.76
C SER A 301 -72.27 -1.75 13.21
N PHE A 302 -71.88 -0.53 12.83
CA PHE A 302 -72.67 0.68 13.07
C PHE A 302 -73.75 0.91 12.00
N GLY A 303 -73.47 0.59 10.74
CA GLY A 303 -74.38 0.94 9.63
C GLY A 303 -74.43 2.45 9.43
N GLY A 304 -75.58 2.97 8.95
CA GLY A 304 -75.80 4.42 8.84
C GLY A 304 -74.80 5.17 7.96
N GLY A 305 -74.16 4.49 6.99
CA GLY A 305 -73.13 5.10 6.14
C GLY A 305 -71.75 5.28 6.80
N ALA A 306 -71.52 4.73 8.00
CA ALA A 306 -70.20 4.77 8.64
C ALA A 306 -69.13 4.12 7.75
N GLY A 307 -67.90 4.66 7.79
CA GLY A 307 -66.78 4.11 7.02
C GLY A 307 -65.62 5.08 6.88
N TYR A 308 -64.89 4.95 5.77
CA TYR A 308 -63.81 5.87 5.40
C TYR A 308 -64.11 6.50 4.03
N ASN A 309 -63.79 7.78 3.87
CA ASN A 309 -63.86 8.43 2.56
C ASN A 309 -62.68 8.01 1.66
N GLY A 310 -62.63 8.51 0.42
CA GLY A 310 -61.56 8.23 -0.54
C GLY A 310 -60.15 8.69 -0.13
N ARG A 311 -60.02 9.47 0.95
CA ARG A 311 -58.75 9.92 1.55
C ARG A 311 -58.38 9.14 2.81
N GLY A 312 -59.22 8.19 3.25
CA GLY A 312 -59.01 7.42 4.47
C GLY A 312 -59.44 8.13 5.75
N GLU A 313 -60.21 9.21 5.67
CA GLU A 313 -60.76 9.91 6.84
C GLU A 313 -62.07 9.23 7.29
N TRP A 314 -62.28 9.13 8.60
CA TRP A 314 -63.45 8.49 9.18
C TRP A 314 -64.74 9.27 8.90
N ILE A 315 -65.80 8.56 8.51
CA ILE A 315 -67.16 9.04 8.37
C ILE A 315 -68.00 8.41 9.49
N ALA A 316 -68.58 9.25 10.34
CA ALA A 316 -69.47 8.81 11.42
C ALA A 316 -70.80 8.25 10.86
N PRO A 317 -71.46 7.32 11.57
CA PRO A 317 -72.79 6.86 11.18
C PRO A 317 -73.83 7.96 11.35
N THR A 318 -74.84 7.95 10.48
CA THR A 318 -76.08 8.69 10.65
C THR A 318 -77.23 7.69 10.76
N PHE A 319 -77.95 7.75 11.89
CA PHE A 319 -79.10 6.93 12.18
C PHE A 319 -80.38 7.73 11.96
N THR A 320 -81.13 7.41 10.90
CA THR A 320 -82.46 7.98 10.67
C THR A 320 -83.50 7.17 11.42
N VAL A 321 -84.17 7.80 12.39
CA VAL A 321 -85.21 7.19 13.21
C VAL A 321 -86.51 7.93 13.01
N LYS A 322 -87.58 7.18 12.74
CA LYS A 322 -88.95 7.71 12.78
C LYS A 322 -89.39 7.87 14.23
N VAL A 323 -89.73 9.09 14.59
CA VAL A 323 -90.22 9.46 15.92
C VAL A 323 -91.62 10.05 15.83
N PHE A 324 -92.43 9.81 16.86
CA PHE A 324 -93.78 10.33 16.97
C PHE A 324 -93.83 11.45 18.03
N ASP A 325 -94.48 12.55 17.68
CA ASP A 325 -94.78 13.62 18.64
C ASP A 325 -95.90 13.21 19.62
N LYS A 326 -96.20 14.07 20.60
CA LYS A 326 -97.27 13.86 21.59
C LYS A 326 -98.67 13.69 21.00
N ASN A 327 -98.89 14.12 19.75
CA ASN A 327 -100.15 13.99 19.03
C ASN A 327 -100.14 12.75 18.10
N GLY A 328 -99.01 12.05 18.01
CA GLY A 328 -98.76 10.91 17.15
C GLY A 328 -98.50 11.29 15.68
N ASN A 329 -98.06 12.52 15.42
CA ASN A 329 -97.56 12.88 14.10
C ASN A 329 -96.14 12.32 13.92
N GLU A 330 -95.88 11.77 12.76
CA GLU A 330 -94.59 11.21 12.35
C GLU A 330 -93.59 12.31 11.96
N ALA A 331 -92.33 12.15 12.39
CA ALA A 331 -91.19 12.90 11.87
C ALA A 331 -89.96 11.99 11.78
N GLU A 332 -89.11 12.19 10.77
CA GLU A 332 -87.79 11.58 10.72
C GLU A 332 -86.78 12.49 11.44
N LYS A 333 -85.95 11.88 12.28
CA LYS A 333 -84.83 12.56 12.94
C LYS A 333 -83.55 11.78 12.70
N GLU A 334 -82.47 12.53 12.52
CA GLU A 334 -81.13 11.99 12.35
C GLU A 334 -80.36 12.07 13.67
N TYR A 335 -79.60 11.02 13.95
CA TYR A 335 -78.76 10.90 15.14
C TYR A 335 -77.36 10.44 14.73
N GLU A 336 -76.32 10.99 15.36
CA GLU A 336 -74.92 10.71 15.00
C GLU A 336 -74.34 9.49 15.74
N ASN A 337 -75.07 8.96 16.71
CA ASN A 337 -74.66 7.78 17.45
C ASN A 337 -75.87 6.95 17.91
N VAL A 338 -75.57 5.70 18.29
CA VAL A 338 -76.56 4.70 18.68
C VAL A 338 -77.34 5.10 19.94
N ALA A 339 -76.68 5.72 20.92
CA ALA A 339 -77.31 6.08 22.20
C ALA A 339 -78.37 7.16 22.01
N ASP A 340 -78.07 8.19 21.22
CA ASP A 340 -79.01 9.28 20.94
C ASP A 340 -80.17 8.77 20.07
N ALA A 341 -79.89 7.91 19.09
CA ALA A 341 -80.93 7.25 18.29
C ALA A 341 -81.91 6.48 19.18
N PHE A 342 -81.42 5.68 20.13
CA PHE A 342 -82.26 4.95 21.08
C PHE A 342 -82.97 5.86 22.09
N THR A 343 -82.38 6.99 22.46
CA THR A 343 -83.06 8.01 23.28
C THR A 343 -84.24 8.63 22.51
N GLY A 344 -84.05 8.87 21.21
CA GLY A 344 -85.10 9.28 20.28
C GLY A 344 -86.25 8.27 20.22
N VAL A 345 -85.94 6.99 20.01
CA VAL A 345 -86.93 5.90 20.03
C VAL A 345 -87.66 5.83 21.37
N SER A 346 -86.93 5.88 22.48
CA SER A 346 -87.51 5.80 23.84
C SER A 346 -88.46 6.97 24.12
N SER A 347 -88.09 8.17 23.69
CA SER A 347 -88.96 9.36 23.77
C SER A 347 -90.22 9.19 22.91
N SER A 348 -90.07 8.62 21.71
CA SER A 348 -91.19 8.32 20.82
C SER A 348 -92.16 7.30 21.43
N PHE A 349 -91.65 6.23 22.05
CA PHE A 349 -92.50 5.27 22.78
C PHE A 349 -93.21 5.92 23.96
N THR A 350 -92.53 6.79 24.71
CA THR A 350 -93.17 7.56 25.80
C THR A 350 -94.31 8.43 25.29
N ASN A 351 -94.16 9.04 24.11
CA ASN A 351 -95.22 9.85 23.51
C ASN A 351 -96.42 8.99 23.03
N LEU A 352 -96.14 7.85 22.41
CA LEU A 352 -97.19 6.91 21.99
C LEU A 352 -97.95 6.32 23.18
N ASP A 353 -97.25 5.95 24.25
CA ASP A 353 -97.83 5.47 25.51
C ASP A 353 -98.83 6.49 26.08
N LYS A 354 -98.41 7.75 26.21
CA LYS A 354 -99.29 8.87 26.62
C LYS A 354 -100.49 9.06 25.69
N LYS A 355 -100.33 8.90 24.38
CA LYS A 355 -101.44 9.01 23.41
C LYS A 355 -102.45 7.87 23.60
N ILE A 356 -101.98 6.64 23.80
CA ILE A 356 -102.84 5.47 24.07
C ILE A 356 -103.60 5.68 25.38
N GLU A 357 -102.92 6.12 26.44
CA GLU A 357 -103.55 6.44 27.72
C GLU A 357 -104.68 7.48 27.55
N ASN A 358 -104.43 8.57 26.81
CA ASN A 358 -105.45 9.57 26.51
C ASN A 358 -106.65 9.01 25.72
N ILE A 359 -106.44 8.11 24.75
CA ILE A 359 -107.53 7.46 24.02
C ILE A 359 -108.37 6.59 24.96
N VAL A 360 -107.72 5.80 25.83
CA VAL A 360 -108.41 4.93 26.80
C VAL A 360 -109.21 5.77 27.79
N VAL A 361 -108.64 6.87 28.31
CA VAL A 361 -109.34 7.77 29.23
C VAL A 361 -110.51 8.47 28.54
N ASN A 362 -110.35 8.95 27.31
CA ASN A 362 -111.45 9.56 26.56
C ASN A 362 -112.53 8.53 26.20
N ALA A 363 -112.17 7.31 25.80
CA ALA A 363 -113.13 6.24 25.56
C ALA A 363 -113.88 5.83 26.83
N ALA A 364 -113.18 5.75 27.98
CA ALA A 364 -113.79 5.50 29.27
C ALA A 364 -114.60 6.70 29.80
N GLY A 365 -114.25 7.94 29.40
CA GLY A 365 -114.88 9.22 29.73
C GLY A 365 -116.13 9.53 28.92
N ASP A 366 -116.13 9.14 27.65
CA ASP A 366 -117.20 9.39 26.67
C ASP A 366 -118.02 8.12 26.37
N SER A 367 -117.71 6.98 27.01
CA SER A 367 -118.51 5.77 26.87
C SER A 367 -119.97 6.07 27.20
N LEU A 368 -120.84 5.79 26.23
CA LEU A 368 -122.28 5.95 26.38
C LEU A 368 -122.84 5.03 27.47
N VAL A 369 -122.23 3.87 27.71
CA VAL A 369 -122.65 2.93 28.75
C VAL A 369 -121.55 2.81 29.78
N LYS A 370 -121.85 3.13 31.04
CA LYS A 370 -120.89 3.00 32.14
C LYS A 370 -121.51 2.39 33.36
N GLN A 371 -120.76 1.52 34.02
CA GLN A 371 -121.07 1.04 35.36
C GLN A 371 -120.29 1.87 36.38
N ASP A 372 -120.96 2.44 37.38
CA ASP A 372 -120.29 3.12 38.49
C ASP A 372 -119.81 2.12 39.56
N THR A 373 -119.14 2.63 40.60
CA THR A 373 -118.60 1.82 41.70
C THR A 373 -119.69 1.18 42.58
N THR A 374 -120.95 1.62 42.46
CA THR A 374 -122.10 1.00 43.13
C THR A 374 -122.73 -0.12 42.30
N GLY A 375 -122.24 -0.30 41.07
CA GLY A 375 -122.76 -1.26 40.10
C GLY A 375 -123.87 -0.71 39.21
N LEU A 376 -124.25 0.57 39.34
CA LEU A 376 -125.29 1.19 38.52
C LEU A 376 -124.79 1.42 37.09
N ILE A 377 -125.51 0.87 36.12
CA ILE A 377 -125.24 1.10 34.70
C ILE A 377 -126.05 2.30 34.22
N THR A 378 -125.38 3.34 33.76
CA THR A 378 -126.01 4.54 33.17
C THR A 378 -125.79 4.57 31.66
N ILE A 379 -126.80 5.01 30.91
CA ILE A 379 -126.71 5.26 29.46
C ILE A 379 -126.77 6.77 29.24
N GLY A 380 -125.70 7.35 28.70
CA GLY A 380 -125.59 8.79 28.44
C GLY A 380 -125.46 9.65 29.71
N GLY A 381 -125.21 9.07 30.89
CA GLY A 381 -125.20 9.81 32.16
C GLY A 381 -124.08 10.85 32.33
N LYS A 382 -123.07 10.83 31.45
CA LYS A 382 -121.99 11.85 31.38
C LYS A 382 -122.09 12.75 30.15
N THR A 383 -123.07 12.52 29.29
CA THR A 383 -123.33 13.33 28.10
C THR A 383 -124.60 14.17 28.32
N SER A 384 -124.68 15.36 27.71
CA SER A 384 -125.91 16.16 27.74
C SER A 384 -126.99 15.56 26.82
N GLY A 385 -128.25 15.96 27.01
CA GLY A 385 -129.40 15.47 26.26
C GLY A 385 -130.48 14.89 27.16
N THR A 386 -131.75 14.95 26.72
CA THR A 386 -132.91 14.52 27.51
C THR A 386 -133.58 13.25 26.99
N LYS A 387 -133.07 12.69 25.88
CA LYS A 387 -133.68 11.53 25.21
C LYS A 387 -132.62 10.51 24.80
N VAL A 388 -132.84 9.26 25.13
CA VAL A 388 -132.12 8.10 24.58
C VAL A 388 -133.07 7.40 23.61
N SER A 389 -132.66 7.25 22.35
CA SER A 389 -133.41 6.49 21.35
C SER A 389 -132.76 5.12 21.15
N ILE A 390 -133.56 4.05 21.25
CA ILE A 390 -133.15 2.69 20.89
C ILE A 390 -133.75 2.24 19.55
N ALA A 391 -134.28 3.17 18.76
CA ALA A 391 -134.81 2.85 17.44
C ALA A 391 -133.69 2.32 16.51
N ASN A 392 -134.04 1.50 15.51
CA ASN A 392 -133.07 1.10 14.50
C ASN A 392 -132.70 2.30 13.58
N VAL A 393 -131.82 2.05 12.59
CA VAL A 393 -131.40 3.05 11.61
C VAL A 393 -132.57 3.67 10.82
N ASP A 394 -133.73 3.00 10.77
CA ASP A 394 -134.97 3.44 10.08
C ASP A 394 -136.00 4.08 11.04
N ASN A 395 -135.61 4.42 12.28
CA ASN A 395 -136.49 4.89 13.35
C ASN A 395 -137.60 3.89 13.77
N ALA A 396 -137.50 2.61 13.41
CA ALA A 396 -138.44 1.58 13.87
C ALA A 396 -138.24 1.28 15.36
N LEU A 397 -139.36 1.11 16.08
CA LEU A 397 -139.37 0.76 17.51
C LEU A 397 -138.70 -0.60 17.74
N ARG A 398 -137.83 -0.68 18.75
CA ARG A 398 -137.22 -1.92 19.23
C ARG A 398 -137.79 -2.32 20.59
N THR A 399 -137.85 -3.62 20.85
CA THR A 399 -138.18 -4.15 22.19
C THR A 399 -136.95 -4.11 23.08
N LEU A 400 -137.09 -3.50 24.26
CA LEU A 400 -136.13 -3.60 25.35
C LEU A 400 -136.66 -4.66 26.34
N SER A 401 -135.92 -5.75 26.52
CA SER A 401 -136.31 -6.84 27.43
C SER A 401 -135.43 -6.86 28.70
N GLY A 402 -135.90 -7.53 29.76
CA GLY A 402 -135.16 -7.63 31.03
C GLY A 402 -135.21 -6.37 31.91
N VAL A 403 -136.08 -5.40 31.59
CA VAL A 403 -136.33 -4.21 32.42
C VAL A 403 -137.41 -4.54 33.44
N LYS A 404 -137.12 -4.32 34.73
CA LYS A 404 -138.13 -4.41 35.78
C LYS A 404 -139.11 -3.24 35.64
N ALA A 405 -140.40 -3.46 35.85
CA ALA A 405 -141.37 -2.37 35.92
C ALA A 405 -140.87 -1.32 36.93
N GLY A 406 -140.70 -0.07 36.45
CA GLY A 406 -140.11 1.04 37.20
C GLY A 406 -141.09 1.69 38.15
#